data_AF-A0A0J7JZE1-F1
#
_entry.id   AF-A0A0J7JZE1-F1
#
_cell.length_a   1.000
_cell.length_b   1.000
_cell.length_c   1.000
_cell.angle_alpha   90.00
_cell.angle_beta   90.00
_cell.angle_gamma   90.00
#
_symmetry.space_group_name_H-M   'P 1'
#
loop_
_entity.id
_entity.type
_entity.pdbx_description
1 polymer ?
#
loop_
_entity_poly.entity_id
_entity_poly.type
_entity_poly.pdbx_seq_one_letter_code
_entity_poly.pdbx_strand_id
1 'polypeptide(L)'
;MPQAPASLNSLTDQHKKFITMCKQELGSSNLPMDFDQWTLKQQYDHLINNTSKYFPNIPESLRFVLPATFEDGDCGRPANERPDWLDMDKFYRGQQFALRYFCSLSISNLMGLLQIFIIADGLKPLILSQKSNTPYRAFKRYLSTIRRFRNWYTSDPWCKGTQAYRDIQTVRRLHRAMRQKLCSMSDDRIDLASEIPHIKCPAFMMIAEDFADACPTPKSRQCPYTMSRMKGLNQGDMSGTQFGCMGLIVLYPEQFGVYNASDEDLEAFCHLWRGLGYLLG
;
A
#
# COMPACT_ATOMS: atom_id res chain seq x y z
N MET A 1 29.79 1.24 13.12
CA MET A 1 29.50 -0.20 12.97
C MET A 1 28.08 -0.33 12.45
N PRO A 2 27.86 -0.89 11.25
CA PRO A 2 26.51 -1.13 10.76
C PRO A 2 25.90 -2.26 11.60
N GLN A 3 24.74 -2.00 12.21
CA GLN A 3 23.93 -3.03 12.84
C GLN A 3 23.60 -4.09 11.79
N ALA A 4 23.88 -5.35 12.11
CA ALA A 4 23.43 -6.50 11.33
C ALA A 4 21.90 -6.41 11.13
N PRO A 5 21.36 -6.86 9.98
CA PRO A 5 19.92 -6.92 9.79
C PRO A 5 19.33 -7.81 10.88
N ALA A 6 18.34 -7.29 11.60
CA ALA A 6 17.61 -8.06 12.60
C ALA A 6 17.12 -9.36 11.95
N SER A 7 17.48 -10.48 12.56
CA SER A 7 17.10 -11.81 12.09
C SER A 7 15.59 -11.91 11.85
N LEU A 8 15.20 -12.49 10.73
CA LEU A 8 13.85 -12.81 10.25
C LEU A 8 13.00 -13.72 11.19
N ASN A 9 13.31 -13.81 12.48
CA ASN A 9 12.79 -14.87 13.38
C ASN A 9 12.16 -14.37 14.70
N SER A 10 12.04 -13.06 14.95
CA SER A 10 11.34 -12.56 16.14
C SER A 10 10.01 -11.92 15.78
N LEU A 11 8.90 -12.55 16.16
CA LEU A 11 7.58 -11.95 16.05
C LEU A 11 7.51 -10.64 16.84
N THR A 12 6.94 -9.61 16.22
CA THR A 12 6.74 -8.28 16.84
C THR A 12 5.52 -8.27 17.75
N ASP A 13 5.35 -7.21 18.55
CA ASP A 13 4.13 -7.03 19.37
C ASP A 13 2.85 -6.94 18.54
N GLN A 14 2.95 -6.55 17.26
CA GLN A 14 1.82 -6.56 16.33
C GLN A 14 1.34 -7.97 16.01
N HIS A 15 2.27 -8.92 15.88
CA HIS A 15 1.91 -10.33 15.69
C HIS A 15 1.18 -10.87 16.92
N LYS A 16 1.67 -10.55 18.12
CA LYS A 16 0.99 -10.93 19.38
C LYS A 16 -0.42 -10.34 19.45
N LYS A 17 -0.57 -9.05 19.12
CA LYS A 17 -1.88 -8.38 19.10
C LYS A 17 -2.83 -9.05 18.10
N PHE A 18 -2.35 -9.35 16.89
CA PHE A 18 -3.13 -10.06 15.87
C PHE A 18 -3.60 -11.43 16.34
N ILE A 19 -2.70 -12.24 16.93
CA ILE A 19 -3.05 -13.55 17.48
C ILE A 19 -4.11 -13.41 18.58
N THR A 20 -3.93 -12.48 19.52
CA THR A 20 -4.89 -12.23 20.60
C THR A 20 -6.27 -11.84 20.05
N MET A 21 -6.32 -10.96 19.04
CA MET A 21 -7.56 -10.59 18.37
C MET A 21 -8.21 -11.78 17.66
N CYS A 22 -7.44 -12.63 16.99
CA CYS A 22 -7.95 -13.84 16.37
C CYS A 22 -8.55 -14.80 17.41
N LYS A 23 -7.92 -14.97 18.57
CA LYS A 23 -8.46 -15.77 19.68
C LYS A 23 -9.81 -15.23 20.16
N GLN A 24 -9.93 -13.91 20.30
CA GLN A 24 -11.16 -13.25 20.75
C GLN A 24 -12.29 -13.34 19.73
N GLU A 25 -11.99 -13.10 18.44
CA GLU A 25 -13.01 -13.01 17.39
C GLU A 25 -13.47 -14.37 16.85
N LEU A 26 -12.54 -15.32 16.72
CA LEU A 26 -12.84 -16.66 16.21
C LEU A 26 -13.44 -17.56 17.29
N GLY A 27 -13.15 -17.29 18.56
CA GLY A 27 -13.55 -18.11 19.70
C GLY A 27 -12.73 -19.41 19.81
N SER A 28 -12.48 -19.84 21.05
CA SER A 28 -11.61 -20.98 21.36
C SER A 28 -12.03 -22.30 20.71
N SER A 29 -13.33 -22.47 20.41
CA SER A 29 -13.88 -23.68 19.78
C SER A 29 -13.51 -23.84 18.30
N ASN A 30 -13.13 -22.76 17.62
CA ASN A 30 -12.76 -22.79 16.19
C ASN A 30 -11.24 -22.91 15.96
N LEU A 31 -10.46 -22.76 17.03
CA LEU A 31 -9.01 -22.95 17.03
C LEU A 31 -8.67 -24.38 17.49
N PRO A 32 -7.49 -24.91 17.10
CA PRO A 32 -6.99 -26.19 17.61
C PRO A 32 -7.01 -26.25 19.15
N MET A 33 -7.29 -27.41 19.75
CA MET A 33 -7.41 -27.54 21.22
C MET A 33 -6.11 -27.18 21.95
N ASP A 34 -4.97 -27.44 21.34
CA ASP A 34 -3.63 -27.17 21.84
C ASP A 34 -3.08 -25.82 21.35
N PHE A 35 -3.89 -24.99 20.67
CA PHE A 35 -3.45 -23.74 20.07
C PHE A 35 -2.77 -22.82 21.09
N ASP A 36 -3.28 -22.72 22.30
CA ASP A 36 -2.70 -21.90 23.37
C ASP A 36 -1.36 -22.43 23.92
N GLN A 37 -1.06 -23.72 23.71
CA GLN A 37 0.20 -24.35 24.10
C GLN A 37 1.31 -24.14 23.06
N TRP A 38 0.95 -23.77 21.84
CA TRP A 38 1.89 -23.51 20.76
C TRP A 38 2.71 -22.25 21.03
N THR A 39 3.91 -22.21 20.44
CA THR A 39 4.69 -20.97 20.38
C THR A 39 3.93 -19.90 19.58
N LEU A 40 4.20 -18.63 19.84
CA LEU A 40 3.59 -17.53 19.08
C LEU A 40 3.80 -17.68 17.56
N LYS A 41 4.97 -18.21 17.14
CA LYS A 41 5.29 -18.45 15.72
C LYS A 41 4.37 -19.51 15.12
N GLN A 42 4.19 -20.63 15.80
CA GLN A 42 3.25 -21.67 15.37
C GLN A 42 1.80 -21.17 15.33
N GLN A 43 1.37 -20.38 16.32
CA GLN A 43 0.05 -19.77 16.33
C GLN A 43 -0.14 -18.84 15.12
N TYR A 44 0.82 -17.97 14.84
CA TYR A 44 0.80 -17.08 13.69
C TYR A 44 0.81 -17.83 12.36
N ASP A 45 1.78 -18.73 12.15
CA ASP A 45 1.93 -19.50 10.92
C ASP A 45 0.67 -20.31 10.61
N HIS A 46 0.04 -20.89 11.65
CA HIS A 46 -1.24 -21.59 11.49
C HIS A 46 -2.36 -20.66 11.02
N LEU A 47 -2.51 -19.47 11.63
CA LEU A 47 -3.53 -18.50 11.24
C LEU A 47 -3.35 -18.05 9.79
N ILE A 48 -2.11 -17.75 9.38
CA ILE A 48 -1.78 -17.32 8.02
C ILE A 48 -2.00 -18.45 7.00
N ASN A 49 -1.51 -19.65 7.27
CA ASN A 49 -1.66 -20.80 6.36
C ASN A 49 -3.12 -21.25 6.22
N ASN A 50 -3.96 -20.96 7.21
CA ASN A 50 -5.39 -21.26 7.19
C ASN A 50 -6.26 -20.01 6.97
N THR A 51 -5.73 -18.98 6.29
CA THR A 51 -6.46 -17.73 6.01
C THR A 51 -7.81 -17.99 5.34
N SER A 52 -7.91 -18.97 4.44
CA SER A 52 -9.18 -19.34 3.78
C SER A 52 -10.27 -19.80 4.75
N LYS A 53 -9.87 -20.50 5.82
CA LYS A 53 -10.77 -21.02 6.86
C LYS A 53 -11.22 -19.90 7.79
N TYR A 54 -10.28 -19.07 8.25
CA TYR A 54 -10.53 -18.07 9.29
C TYR A 54 -11.02 -16.73 8.75
N PHE A 55 -10.69 -16.42 7.49
CA PHE A 55 -11.05 -15.17 6.82
C PHE A 55 -11.60 -15.45 5.41
N PRO A 56 -12.76 -16.15 5.32
CA PRO A 56 -13.29 -16.62 4.04
C PRO A 56 -13.66 -15.50 3.05
N ASN A 57 -13.85 -14.28 3.54
CA ASN A 57 -14.18 -13.11 2.72
C ASN A 57 -12.96 -12.51 1.98
N ILE A 58 -11.73 -12.95 2.29
CA ILE A 58 -10.55 -12.49 1.55
C ILE A 58 -10.41 -13.34 0.28
N PRO A 59 -10.49 -12.73 -0.92
CA PRO A 59 -10.23 -13.44 -2.17
C PRO A 59 -8.85 -14.10 -2.14
N GLU A 60 -8.72 -15.27 -2.75
CA GLU A 60 -7.46 -16.01 -2.79
C GLU A 60 -6.29 -15.15 -3.31
N SER A 61 -6.55 -14.35 -4.34
CA SER A 61 -5.60 -13.41 -4.95
C SER A 61 -5.13 -12.29 -4.02
N LEU A 62 -5.74 -12.08 -2.84
CA LEU A 62 -5.37 -11.03 -1.89
C LEU A 62 -4.87 -11.56 -0.55
N ARG A 63 -4.85 -12.89 -0.35
CA ARG A 63 -4.46 -13.49 0.93
C ARG A 63 -3.00 -13.19 1.30
N PHE A 64 -2.12 -13.03 0.31
CA PHE A 64 -0.71 -12.69 0.54
C PHE A 64 -0.51 -11.30 1.15
N VAL A 65 -1.49 -10.40 1.04
CA VAL A 65 -1.37 -9.05 1.57
C VAL A 65 -1.45 -9.06 3.11
N LEU A 66 -2.16 -10.04 3.70
CA LEU A 66 -2.27 -10.17 5.15
C LEU A 66 -0.90 -10.33 5.84
N PRO A 67 -0.07 -11.34 5.52
CA PRO A 67 1.27 -11.43 6.11
C PRO A 67 2.16 -10.23 5.75
N ALA A 68 1.99 -9.64 4.56
CA ALA A 68 2.74 -8.44 4.16
C ALA A 68 2.47 -7.23 5.08
N THR A 69 1.33 -7.15 5.76
CA THR A 69 1.08 -6.06 6.72
C THR A 69 2.00 -6.04 7.94
N PHE A 70 2.65 -7.15 8.22
CA PHE A 70 3.59 -7.29 9.34
C PHE A 70 5.03 -6.97 8.95
N GLU A 71 5.28 -6.77 7.65
CA GLU A 71 6.59 -6.51 7.09
C GLU A 71 6.84 -5.01 6.91
N ASP A 72 8.09 -4.61 7.12
CA ASP A 72 8.54 -3.24 6.87
C ASP A 72 8.31 -2.87 5.41
N GLY A 73 7.71 -1.69 5.15
CA GLY A 73 7.40 -1.24 3.79
C GLY A 73 8.61 -0.94 2.89
N ASP A 74 9.84 -1.08 3.41
CA ASP A 74 11.07 -1.13 2.62
C ASP A 74 11.90 -2.32 3.12
N CYS A 75 12.06 -3.35 2.31
CA CYS A 75 12.82 -4.56 2.64
C CYS A 75 14.34 -4.40 2.57
N GLY A 76 14.85 -3.17 2.38
CA GLY A 76 16.29 -2.86 2.47
C GLY A 76 17.12 -3.33 1.29
N ARG A 77 16.48 -3.78 0.19
CA ARG A 77 17.20 -4.29 -1.00
C ARG A 77 18.12 -3.24 -1.62
N PRO A 78 19.31 -3.63 -2.13
CA PRO A 78 20.19 -2.74 -2.89
C PRO A 78 19.49 -2.11 -4.10
N ALA A 79 19.79 -0.84 -4.36
CA ALA A 79 19.14 -0.06 -5.42
C ALA A 79 19.45 -0.53 -6.85
N ASN A 80 20.53 -1.30 -7.03
CA ASN A 80 21.03 -1.79 -8.30
C ASN A 80 20.84 -3.30 -8.47
N GLU A 81 20.27 -3.99 -7.48
CA GLU A 81 19.94 -5.40 -7.59
C GLU A 81 18.78 -5.57 -8.57
N ARG A 82 18.96 -6.42 -9.58
CA ARG A 82 17.90 -6.82 -10.51
C ARG A 82 17.44 -8.22 -10.11
N PRO A 83 16.13 -8.46 -10.00
CA PRO A 83 15.63 -9.80 -9.73
C PRO A 83 15.67 -10.67 -10.99
N ASP A 84 15.82 -11.99 -10.81
CA ASP A 84 15.98 -12.94 -11.93
C ASP A 84 14.78 -12.98 -12.89
N TRP A 85 13.58 -12.63 -12.40
CA TRP A 85 12.37 -12.57 -13.23
C TRP A 85 12.27 -11.30 -14.08
N LEU A 86 13.17 -10.33 -13.92
CA LEU A 86 13.09 -9.04 -14.62
C LEU A 86 13.50 -9.18 -16.09
N ASP A 87 12.49 -9.25 -16.94
CA ASP A 87 12.63 -8.99 -18.37
C ASP A 87 12.68 -7.47 -18.63
N MET A 88 13.82 -6.96 -19.09
CA MET A 88 14.01 -5.53 -19.36
C MET A 88 13.31 -5.06 -20.64
N ASP A 89 13.16 -5.92 -21.65
CA ASP A 89 12.47 -5.54 -22.89
C ASP A 89 10.97 -5.38 -22.61
N LYS A 90 10.39 -6.28 -21.82
CA LYS A 90 9.01 -6.15 -21.32
C LYS A 90 8.84 -4.93 -20.41
N PHE A 91 9.84 -4.63 -19.57
CA PHE A 91 9.83 -3.43 -18.72
C PHE A 91 9.81 -2.16 -19.59
N TYR A 92 10.66 -2.08 -20.62
CA TYR A 92 10.70 -0.94 -21.55
C TYR A 92 9.40 -0.83 -22.37
N ARG A 93 8.79 -1.94 -22.78
CA ARG A 93 7.46 -1.90 -23.41
C ARG A 93 6.40 -1.32 -22.46
N GLY A 94 6.42 -1.71 -21.19
CA GLY A 94 5.54 -1.13 -20.17
C GLY A 94 5.75 0.38 -19.98
N GLN A 95 7.01 0.85 -20.07
CA GLN A 95 7.32 2.28 -20.06
C GLN A 95 6.72 3.00 -21.28
N GLN A 96 6.82 2.42 -22.48
CA GLN A 96 6.23 3.00 -23.69
C GLN A 96 4.70 3.08 -23.59
N PHE A 97 4.04 2.03 -23.09
CA PHE A 97 2.61 2.08 -22.79
C PHE A 97 2.28 3.23 -21.83
N ALA A 98 3.06 3.37 -20.74
CA ALA A 98 2.82 4.40 -19.74
C ALA A 98 3.01 5.82 -20.29
N LEU A 99 3.97 6.03 -21.20
CA LEU A 99 4.17 7.30 -21.88
C LEU A 99 3.06 7.60 -22.88
N ARG A 100 2.62 6.59 -23.64
CA ARG A 100 1.54 6.71 -24.64
C ARG A 100 0.22 7.15 -23.98
N TYR A 101 -0.11 6.60 -22.83
CA TYR A 101 -1.36 6.86 -22.11
C TYR A 101 -1.17 7.73 -20.86
N PHE A 102 -0.13 8.56 -20.81
CA PHE A 102 0.27 9.30 -19.61
C PHE A 102 -0.84 10.18 -19.01
N CYS A 103 -1.64 10.84 -19.86
CA CYS A 103 -2.77 11.65 -19.40
C CYS A 103 -3.88 10.78 -18.78
N SER A 104 -4.28 9.70 -19.44
CA SER A 104 -5.26 8.72 -18.93
C SER A 104 -4.79 8.11 -17.62
N LEU A 105 -3.50 7.73 -17.53
CA LEU A 105 -2.86 7.27 -16.31
C LEU A 105 -2.94 8.29 -15.19
N SER A 106 -2.73 9.58 -15.49
CA SER A 106 -2.81 10.64 -14.48
C SER A 106 -4.22 10.78 -13.90
N ILE A 107 -5.27 10.57 -14.71
CA ILE A 107 -6.67 10.56 -14.25
C ILE A 107 -6.94 9.29 -13.42
N SER A 108 -6.49 8.12 -13.89
CA SER A 108 -6.58 6.86 -13.14
C SER A 108 -5.91 6.97 -11.78
N ASN A 109 -4.71 7.57 -11.71
CA ASN A 109 -3.98 7.82 -10.47
C ASN A 109 -4.75 8.73 -9.51
N LEU A 110 -5.46 9.73 -10.02
CA LEU A 110 -6.30 10.58 -9.19
C LEU A 110 -7.46 9.78 -8.58
N MET A 111 -8.12 8.93 -9.36
CA MET A 111 -9.18 8.06 -8.85
C MET A 111 -8.68 7.06 -7.82
N GLY A 112 -7.54 6.40 -8.08
CA GLY A 112 -6.93 5.48 -7.13
C GLY A 112 -6.45 6.17 -5.85
N LEU A 113 -5.95 7.41 -5.95
CA LEU A 113 -5.63 8.22 -4.78
C LEU A 113 -6.88 8.52 -3.94
N LEU A 114 -8.02 8.85 -4.57
CA LEU A 114 -9.28 9.07 -3.85
C LEU A 114 -9.74 7.78 -3.15
N GLN A 115 -9.57 6.61 -3.77
CA GLN A 115 -9.88 5.33 -3.13
C GLN A 115 -9.03 5.10 -1.88
N ILE A 116 -7.74 5.42 -1.92
CA ILE A 116 -6.86 5.33 -0.75
C ILE A 116 -7.32 6.26 0.38
N PHE A 117 -7.89 7.42 0.07
CA PHE A 117 -8.37 8.36 1.09
C PHE A 117 -9.60 7.86 1.86
N ILE A 118 -10.34 6.91 1.31
CA ILE A 118 -11.49 6.27 1.99
C ILE A 118 -11.00 5.40 3.16
N ILE A 119 -9.76 4.90 3.08
CA ILE A 119 -9.15 4.11 4.16
C ILE A 119 -8.49 5.08 5.14
N ALA A 120 -9.13 5.29 6.31
CA ALA A 120 -8.69 6.26 7.31
C ALA A 120 -7.19 6.11 7.67
N ASP A 121 -6.72 4.88 7.86
CA ASP A 121 -5.31 4.63 8.16
C ASP A 121 -4.35 4.96 7.01
N GLY A 122 -4.77 4.78 5.75
CA GLY A 122 -4.00 5.19 4.57
C GLY A 122 -3.89 6.70 4.40
N LEU A 123 -4.87 7.46 4.91
CA LEU A 123 -4.88 8.92 4.85
C LEU A 123 -3.97 9.58 5.91
N LYS A 124 -3.84 8.99 7.10
CA LYS A 124 -3.06 9.54 8.23
C LYS A 124 -1.62 9.93 7.87
N PRO A 125 -0.82 9.11 7.16
CA PRO A 125 0.52 9.50 6.71
C PRO A 125 0.55 10.78 5.87
N LEU A 126 -0.49 11.02 5.05
CA LEU A 126 -0.59 12.19 4.21
C LEU A 126 -0.90 13.46 5.01
N ILE A 127 -1.80 13.36 5.98
CA ILE A 127 -2.11 14.45 6.90
C ILE A 127 -0.87 14.80 7.72
N LEU A 128 -0.22 13.80 8.34
CA LEU A 128 0.98 13.97 9.15
C LEU A 128 2.18 14.51 8.37
N SER A 129 2.21 14.36 7.04
CA SER A 129 3.25 14.94 6.20
C SER A 129 3.19 16.46 6.14
N GLN A 130 2.00 17.05 6.35
CA GLN A 130 1.73 18.48 6.20
C GLN A 130 2.12 19.03 4.80
N LYS A 131 2.18 18.16 3.78
CA LYS A 131 2.48 18.50 2.39
C LYS A 131 1.23 18.68 1.52
N SER A 132 0.03 18.46 2.08
CA SER A 132 -1.25 18.62 1.38
C SER A 132 -2.27 19.45 2.16
N ASN A 133 -1.88 20.13 3.23
CA ASN A 133 -2.78 20.88 4.11
C ASN A 133 -3.24 22.25 3.54
N THR A 134 -2.72 22.67 2.38
CA THR A 134 -3.21 23.83 1.63
C THR A 134 -3.26 23.50 0.14
N PRO A 135 -4.12 24.16 -0.67
CA PRO A 135 -4.21 23.91 -2.11
C PRO A 135 -2.85 24.01 -2.83
N TYR A 136 -2.05 25.04 -2.50
CA TYR A 136 -0.72 25.22 -3.11
C TYR A 136 0.29 24.13 -2.71
N ARG A 137 0.29 23.70 -1.43
CA ARG A 137 1.15 22.60 -0.99
C ARG A 137 0.75 21.29 -1.66
N ALA A 138 -0.56 21.00 -1.72
CA ALA A 138 -1.11 19.86 -2.42
C ALA A 138 -0.71 19.86 -3.91
N PHE A 139 -0.87 21.00 -4.61
CA PHE A 139 -0.42 21.17 -5.99
C PHE A 139 1.06 20.80 -6.15
N LYS A 140 1.95 21.33 -5.31
CA LYS A 140 3.39 21.01 -5.36
C LYS A 140 3.66 19.52 -5.13
N ARG A 141 2.96 18.90 -4.18
CA ARG A 141 3.11 17.46 -3.89
C ARG A 141 2.73 16.64 -5.12
N TYR A 142 1.53 16.85 -5.67
CA TYR A 142 1.03 16.03 -6.77
C TYR A 142 1.78 16.29 -8.09
N LEU A 143 2.17 17.54 -8.36
CA LEU A 143 3.06 17.84 -9.48
C LEU A 143 4.42 17.13 -9.34
N SER A 144 4.96 17.05 -8.11
CA SER A 144 6.19 16.29 -7.85
C SER A 144 6.00 14.80 -8.11
N THR A 145 4.88 14.20 -7.66
CA THR A 145 4.55 12.80 -7.91
C THR A 145 4.43 12.50 -9.41
N ILE A 146 3.66 13.32 -10.15
CA ILE A 146 3.48 13.17 -11.61
C ILE A 146 4.84 13.25 -12.33
N ARG A 147 5.71 14.19 -11.94
CA ARG A 147 7.07 14.29 -12.50
C ARG A 147 7.90 13.03 -12.23
N ARG A 148 7.82 12.46 -11.02
CA ARG A 148 8.53 11.22 -10.67
C ARG A 148 8.05 10.04 -11.50
N PHE A 149 6.72 9.88 -11.65
CA PHE A 149 6.16 8.83 -12.50
C PHE A 149 6.63 8.98 -13.94
N ARG A 150 6.58 10.19 -14.50
CA ARG A 150 7.15 10.45 -15.83
C ARG A 150 8.62 10.03 -15.91
N ASN A 151 9.45 10.41 -14.94
CA ASN A 151 10.86 10.05 -14.93
C ASN A 151 11.08 8.53 -14.86
N TRP A 152 10.27 7.81 -14.08
CA TRP A 152 10.24 6.34 -14.02
C TRP A 152 9.85 5.70 -15.33
N TYR A 153 9.10 6.40 -16.19
CA TYR A 153 8.72 5.90 -17.52
C TYR A 153 9.71 6.32 -18.61
N THR A 154 10.53 7.34 -18.40
CA THR A 154 11.48 7.82 -19.42
C THR A 154 12.92 7.37 -19.21
N SER A 155 13.25 6.68 -18.11
CA SER A 155 14.63 6.27 -17.84
C SER A 155 14.71 5.00 -16.99
N ASP A 156 15.82 4.27 -17.09
CA ASP A 156 16.07 3.02 -16.36
C ASP A 156 16.26 3.30 -14.86
N PRO A 157 15.40 2.77 -13.97
CA PRO A 157 15.47 3.04 -12.54
C PRO A 157 16.55 2.22 -11.79
N TRP A 158 17.19 1.23 -12.42
CA TRP A 158 18.35 0.51 -11.88
C TRP A 158 19.68 1.19 -12.27
N CYS A 159 19.69 1.99 -13.33
CA CYS A 159 20.90 2.64 -13.81
C CYS A 159 21.24 3.87 -12.95
N LYS A 160 22.34 3.78 -12.18
CA LYS A 160 22.82 4.89 -11.35
C LYS A 160 23.11 6.12 -12.20
N GLY A 161 22.52 7.25 -11.83
CA GLY A 161 22.69 8.53 -12.53
C GLY A 161 21.50 8.92 -13.41
N THR A 162 20.55 8.01 -13.65
CA THR A 162 19.27 8.38 -14.25
C THR A 162 18.39 9.16 -13.26
N GLN A 163 17.41 9.88 -13.79
CA GLN A 163 16.45 10.57 -12.94
C GLN A 163 15.53 9.56 -12.22
N ALA A 164 15.13 8.48 -12.90
CA ALA A 164 14.32 7.43 -12.28
C ALA A 164 15.01 6.81 -11.06
N TYR A 165 16.30 6.47 -11.17
CA TYR A 165 17.08 5.95 -10.05
C TYR A 165 17.08 6.92 -8.86
N ARG A 166 17.37 8.21 -9.10
CA ARG A 166 17.36 9.25 -8.05
C ARG A 166 15.97 9.38 -7.40
N ASP A 167 14.92 9.31 -8.19
CA ASP A 167 13.55 9.44 -7.72
C ASP A 167 13.14 8.25 -6.85
N ILE A 168 13.44 7.02 -7.26
CA ILE A 168 13.21 5.80 -6.45
C ILE A 168 13.90 5.92 -5.09
N GLN A 169 15.19 6.26 -5.07
CA GLN A 169 15.94 6.42 -3.81
C GLN A 169 15.35 7.51 -2.92
N THR A 170 14.82 8.57 -3.54
CA THR A 170 14.17 9.65 -2.80
C THR A 170 12.83 9.21 -2.23
N VAL A 171 12.02 8.45 -2.98
CA VAL A 171 10.74 7.91 -2.49
C VAL A 171 10.98 6.95 -1.32
N ARG A 172 11.92 6.01 -1.44
CA ARG A 172 12.28 5.09 -0.33
C ARG A 172 12.63 5.84 0.95
N ARG A 173 13.47 6.88 0.86
CA ARG A 173 13.81 7.74 2.01
C ARG A 173 12.59 8.42 2.61
N LEU A 174 11.66 8.91 1.79
CA LEU A 174 10.44 9.55 2.28
C LEU A 174 9.52 8.55 3.00
N HIS A 175 9.33 7.36 2.44
CA HIS A 175 8.54 6.30 3.06
C HIS A 175 9.17 5.84 4.37
N ARG A 176 10.49 5.61 4.40
CA ARG A 176 11.23 5.27 5.62
C ARG A 176 11.11 6.35 6.70
N ALA A 177 11.25 7.63 6.33
CA ALA A 177 11.11 8.73 7.27
C ALA A 177 9.69 8.82 7.84
N MET A 178 8.66 8.62 7.00
CA MET A 178 7.27 8.57 7.46
C MET A 178 7.01 7.36 8.36
N ARG A 179 7.53 6.18 8.00
CA ARG A 179 7.46 4.99 8.84
C ARG A 179 8.06 5.24 10.22
N GLN A 180 9.29 5.77 10.29
CA GLN A 180 9.95 6.11 11.54
C GLN A 180 9.13 7.07 12.40
N LYS A 181 8.55 8.11 11.77
CA LYS A 181 7.65 9.05 12.44
C LYS A 181 6.44 8.34 13.05
N LEU A 182 5.74 7.51 12.27
CA LEU A 182 4.58 6.74 12.74
C LEU A 182 4.96 5.78 13.87
N CYS A 183 6.08 5.06 13.74
CA CYS A 183 6.57 4.13 14.77
C CYS A 183 6.94 4.84 16.09
N SER A 184 7.42 6.08 16.02
CA SER A 184 7.77 6.89 17.19
C SER A 184 6.58 7.48 17.96
N MET A 185 5.38 7.44 17.39
CA MET A 185 4.17 7.99 17.99
C MET A 185 3.28 6.88 18.58
N SER A 186 2.45 7.21 19.57
CA SER A 186 1.34 6.33 19.98
C SER A 186 0.18 6.46 19.00
N ASP A 187 -0.67 5.44 18.94
CA ASP A 187 -1.85 5.40 18.07
C ASP A 187 -2.80 6.59 18.35
N ASP A 188 -3.07 6.90 19.61
CA ASP A 188 -3.91 8.05 20.01
C ASP A 188 -3.31 9.38 19.55
N ARG A 189 -1.98 9.53 19.62
CA ARG A 189 -1.29 10.74 19.15
C ARG A 189 -1.37 10.86 17.63
N ILE A 190 -1.30 9.75 16.90
CA ILE A 190 -1.47 9.74 15.45
C ILE A 190 -2.89 10.19 15.10
N ASP A 191 -3.90 9.67 15.81
CA ASP A 191 -5.31 10.00 15.55
C ASP A 191 -5.59 11.47 15.79
N LEU A 192 -5.23 11.98 16.98
CA LEU A 192 -5.38 13.39 17.32
C LEU A 192 -4.66 14.31 16.32
N ALA A 193 -3.44 13.96 15.92
CA ALA A 193 -2.66 14.75 14.95
C ALA A 193 -3.16 14.62 13.51
N SER A 194 -4.07 13.68 13.23
CA SER A 194 -4.67 13.44 11.93
C SER A 194 -6.12 13.93 11.83
N GLU A 195 -6.66 14.51 12.90
CA GLU A 195 -7.99 15.13 12.87
C GLU A 195 -8.00 16.35 11.92
N ILE A 196 -9.08 16.46 11.15
CA ILE A 196 -9.33 17.60 10.26
C ILE A 196 -10.47 18.43 10.88
N PRO A 197 -10.16 19.44 11.71
CA PRO A 197 -11.18 20.16 12.49
C PRO A 197 -12.12 21.00 11.62
N HIS A 198 -11.66 21.42 10.43
CA HIS A 198 -12.43 22.27 9.53
C HIS A 198 -12.41 21.71 8.11
N ILE A 199 -13.46 20.99 7.75
CA ILE A 199 -13.65 20.46 6.40
C ILE A 199 -14.06 21.62 5.49
N LYS A 200 -13.16 22.01 4.58
CA LYS A 200 -13.40 23.06 3.57
C LYS A 200 -14.06 22.50 2.31
N CYS A 201 -15.15 21.75 2.49
CA CYS A 201 -15.96 21.25 1.38
C CYS A 201 -17.37 21.86 1.50
N PRO A 202 -17.75 22.79 0.61
CA PRO A 202 -19.08 23.43 0.65
C PRO A 202 -20.24 22.44 0.57
N ALA A 203 -20.02 21.28 -0.04
CA ALA A 203 -21.02 20.22 -0.18
C ALA A 203 -20.99 19.19 0.94
N PHE A 204 -20.12 19.32 1.96
CA PHE A 204 -19.92 18.27 2.96
C PHE A 204 -21.21 17.91 3.70
N MET A 205 -21.97 18.90 4.18
CA MET A 205 -23.21 18.65 4.92
C MET A 205 -24.23 17.90 4.06
N MET A 206 -24.42 18.32 2.81
CA MET A 206 -25.34 17.66 1.87
C MET A 206 -24.90 16.21 1.59
N ILE A 207 -23.60 15.98 1.32
CA ILE A 207 -23.07 14.63 1.12
C ILE A 207 -23.21 13.79 2.39
N ALA A 208 -22.97 14.36 3.57
CA ALA A 208 -23.09 13.62 4.83
C ALA A 208 -24.55 13.21 5.11
N GLU A 209 -25.52 14.08 4.80
CA GLU A 209 -26.95 13.78 4.90
C GLU A 209 -27.36 12.69 3.91
N ASP A 210 -26.98 12.81 2.64
CA ASP A 210 -27.32 11.82 1.60
C ASP A 210 -26.76 10.42 1.91
N PHE A 211 -25.61 10.35 2.58
CA PHE A 211 -24.95 9.10 2.93
C PHE A 211 -25.19 8.64 4.37
N ALA A 212 -26.01 9.35 5.17
CA ALA A 212 -26.28 9.00 6.56
C ALA A 212 -26.87 7.58 6.72
N ASP A 213 -27.68 7.17 5.73
CA ASP A 213 -28.33 5.85 5.69
C ASP A 213 -27.63 4.85 4.75
N ALA A 214 -26.53 5.27 4.10
CA ALA A 214 -25.80 4.48 3.11
C ALA A 214 -24.67 3.67 3.78
N CYS A 215 -24.97 2.40 4.03
CA CYS A 215 -24.06 1.29 4.36
C CYS A 215 -23.88 1.00 5.87
N PRO A 216 -24.32 -0.19 6.36
CA PRO A 216 -23.84 -0.68 7.64
C PRO A 216 -22.34 -0.93 7.52
N THR A 217 -21.55 -0.30 8.39
CA THR A 217 -20.12 -0.57 8.53
C THR A 217 -19.88 -2.08 8.52
N PRO A 218 -18.96 -2.61 7.67
CA PRO A 218 -18.67 -4.02 7.66
C PRO A 218 -18.28 -4.47 9.07
N LYS A 219 -18.95 -5.51 9.58
CA LYS A 219 -18.66 -6.05 10.92
C LYS A 219 -17.18 -6.46 10.98
N SER A 220 -16.51 -6.24 12.12
CA SER A 220 -15.08 -6.54 12.41
C SER A 220 -14.55 -7.83 11.75
N ARG A 221 -15.38 -8.87 11.66
CA ARG A 221 -15.05 -10.19 11.08
C ARG A 221 -14.92 -10.25 9.56
N GLN A 222 -15.26 -9.18 8.83
CA GLN A 222 -15.31 -9.20 7.37
C GLN A 222 -13.98 -8.80 6.71
N CYS A 223 -13.06 -8.16 7.45
CA CYS A 223 -11.80 -7.66 6.89
C CYS A 223 -10.70 -7.67 7.97
N PRO A 224 -9.62 -8.45 7.86
CA PRO A 224 -8.56 -8.47 8.88
C PRO A 224 -7.90 -7.10 9.12
N TYR A 225 -7.90 -6.24 8.10
CA TYR A 225 -7.40 -4.86 8.21
C TYR A 225 -8.20 -4.01 9.20
N THR A 226 -9.47 -4.36 9.47
CA THR A 226 -10.27 -3.69 10.51
C THR A 226 -10.10 -4.32 11.89
N MET A 227 -9.49 -5.52 11.98
CA MET A 227 -9.30 -6.23 13.25
C MET A 227 -8.08 -5.76 14.04
N SER A 228 -7.00 -5.35 13.36
CA SER A 228 -5.82 -4.84 14.05
C SER A 228 -5.19 -3.71 13.26
N ARG A 229 -5.08 -2.55 13.92
CA ARG A 229 -4.29 -1.43 13.42
C ARG A 229 -2.82 -1.81 13.29
N MET A 230 -2.28 -1.63 12.10
CA MET A 230 -0.86 -1.78 11.82
C MET A 230 -0.13 -0.46 12.02
N LYS A 231 1.13 -0.56 12.43
CA LYS A 231 1.97 0.57 12.86
C LYS A 231 3.04 0.85 11.81
N GLY A 232 3.02 2.08 11.32
CA GLY A 232 3.91 2.54 10.27
C GLY A 232 3.57 1.95 8.90
N LEU A 233 4.16 2.52 7.86
CA LEU A 233 3.98 2.05 6.49
C LEU A 233 4.57 0.63 6.35
N ASN A 234 3.70 -0.33 6.06
CA ASN A 234 4.04 -1.75 5.87
C ASN A 234 3.90 -2.18 4.39
N GLN A 235 4.35 -3.39 4.04
CA GLN A 235 4.25 -3.90 2.65
C GLN A 235 2.81 -4.00 2.14
N GLY A 236 1.85 -4.28 3.03
CA GLY A 236 0.43 -4.23 2.70
C GLY A 236 0.01 -2.85 2.21
N ASP A 237 0.31 -1.79 2.97
CA ASP A 237 0.02 -0.40 2.59
C ASP A 237 0.71 -0.01 1.28
N MET A 238 1.96 -0.43 1.12
CA MET A 238 2.77 -0.17 -0.08
C MET A 238 2.14 -0.83 -1.32
N SER A 239 1.73 -2.09 -1.21
CA SER A 239 1.08 -2.83 -2.30
C SER A 239 -0.31 -2.27 -2.64
N GLY A 240 -1.10 -1.88 -1.63
CA GLY A 240 -2.39 -1.22 -1.84
C GLY A 240 -2.23 0.15 -2.51
N THR A 241 -1.22 0.92 -2.11
CA THR A 241 -0.88 2.19 -2.77
C THR A 241 -0.43 1.98 -4.21
N GLN A 242 0.38 0.95 -4.44
CA GLN A 242 0.82 0.58 -5.79
C GLN A 242 -0.37 0.22 -6.67
N PHE A 243 -1.31 -0.60 -6.19
CA PHE A 243 -2.56 -0.87 -6.89
C PHE A 243 -3.32 0.42 -7.20
N GLY A 244 -3.42 1.37 -6.27
CA GLY A 244 -4.01 2.68 -6.55
C GLY A 244 -3.31 3.48 -7.66
N CYS A 245 -2.02 3.20 -7.95
CA CYS A 245 -1.25 3.87 -8.99
C CYS A 245 -1.29 3.19 -10.37
N MET A 246 -1.78 1.95 -10.46
CA MET A 246 -1.71 1.18 -11.71
C MET A 246 -2.91 0.27 -11.98
N GLY A 247 -3.64 -0.13 -10.95
CA GLY A 247 -4.66 -1.17 -11.03
C GLY A 247 -5.89 -0.74 -11.83
N LEU A 248 -6.40 0.48 -11.62
CA LEU A 248 -7.64 0.92 -12.26
C LEU A 248 -7.54 0.97 -13.79
N ILE A 249 -6.41 1.43 -14.35
CA ILE A 249 -6.24 1.45 -15.79
C ILE A 249 -6.06 0.05 -16.38
N VAL A 250 -5.53 -0.90 -15.61
CA VAL A 250 -5.37 -2.30 -16.04
C VAL A 250 -6.72 -3.00 -16.03
N LEU A 251 -7.53 -2.76 -15.00
CA LEU A 251 -8.85 -3.40 -14.86
C LEU A 251 -9.92 -2.77 -15.75
N TYR A 252 -9.85 -1.46 -15.98
CA TYR A 252 -10.88 -0.70 -16.68
C TYR A 252 -10.29 0.27 -17.72
N PRO A 253 -9.42 -0.21 -18.64
CA PRO A 253 -8.70 0.66 -19.58
C PRO A 253 -9.63 1.56 -20.40
N GLU A 254 -10.75 1.02 -20.88
CA GLU A 254 -11.74 1.74 -21.67
C GLU A 254 -12.39 2.91 -20.91
N GLN A 255 -12.60 2.77 -19.60
CA GLN A 255 -13.16 3.85 -18.77
C GLN A 255 -12.20 5.06 -18.65
N PHE A 256 -10.91 4.84 -18.93
CA PHE A 256 -9.89 5.89 -18.99
C PHE A 256 -9.51 6.26 -20.43
N GLY A 257 -10.30 5.84 -21.43
CA GLY A 257 -10.08 6.15 -22.84
C GLY A 257 -8.96 5.34 -23.49
N VAL A 258 -8.55 4.22 -22.89
CA VAL A 258 -7.52 3.32 -23.40
C VAL A 258 -8.18 2.16 -24.16
N TYR A 259 -8.64 2.41 -25.39
CA TYR A 259 -9.36 1.42 -26.20
C TYR A 259 -8.46 0.47 -27.01
N ASN A 260 -7.23 0.88 -27.30
CA ASN A 260 -6.33 0.17 -28.22
C ASN A 260 -5.15 -0.48 -27.50
N ALA A 261 -5.29 -0.78 -26.21
CA ALA A 261 -4.28 -1.52 -25.46
C ALA A 261 -4.44 -3.01 -25.75
N SER A 262 -3.35 -3.66 -26.16
CA SER A 262 -3.31 -5.11 -26.23
C SER A 262 -3.12 -5.73 -24.84
N ASP A 263 -3.46 -7.00 -24.69
CA ASP A 263 -3.17 -7.74 -23.46
C ASP A 263 -1.67 -7.73 -23.14
N GLU A 264 -0.82 -7.82 -24.16
CA GLU A 264 0.64 -7.73 -23.98
C GLU A 264 1.09 -6.34 -23.51
N ASP A 265 0.40 -5.27 -23.88
CA ASP A 265 0.71 -3.93 -23.38
C ASP A 265 0.33 -3.76 -21.91
N LEU A 266 -0.85 -4.27 -21.51
CA LEU A 266 -1.29 -4.27 -20.12
C LEU A 266 -0.40 -5.16 -19.26
N GLU A 267 -0.01 -6.33 -19.77
CA GLU A 267 0.91 -7.25 -19.09
C GLU A 267 2.31 -6.63 -18.95
N ALA A 268 2.80 -5.94 -19.98
CA ALA A 268 4.06 -5.20 -19.92
C ALA A 268 4.00 -4.04 -18.91
N PHE A 269 2.87 -3.34 -18.82
CA PHE A 269 2.64 -2.31 -17.81
C PHE A 269 2.60 -2.88 -16.38
N CYS A 270 1.98 -4.06 -16.20
CA CYS A 270 2.03 -4.80 -14.94
C CYS A 270 3.47 -5.20 -14.59
N HIS A 271 4.26 -5.66 -15.57
CA HIS A 271 5.66 -6.02 -15.36
C HIS A 271 6.54 -4.81 -15.00
N LEU A 272 6.31 -3.66 -15.65
CA LEU A 272 6.90 -2.37 -15.26
C LEU A 272 6.63 -2.08 -13.78
N TRP A 273 5.36 -2.14 -13.36
CA TRP A 273 5.00 -1.85 -11.97
C TRP A 273 5.51 -2.91 -11.00
N ARG A 274 5.58 -4.19 -11.37
CA ARG A 274 6.25 -5.23 -10.58
C ARG A 274 7.71 -4.86 -10.31
N GLY A 275 8.42 -4.38 -11.33
CA GLY A 275 9.79 -3.85 -11.22
C GLY A 275 9.91 -2.61 -10.34
N LEU A 276 9.02 -1.64 -10.52
CA LEU A 276 8.99 -0.43 -9.68
C LEU A 276 8.68 -0.75 -8.21
N GLY A 277 7.76 -1.68 -7.96
CA GLY A 277 7.43 -2.17 -6.62
C GLY A 277 8.65 -2.78 -5.95
N TYR A 278 9.30 -3.74 -6.62
CA TYR A 278 10.54 -4.36 -6.14
C TYR A 278 11.61 -3.32 -5.77
N LEU A 279 11.74 -2.25 -6.56
CA LEU A 279 12.69 -1.18 -6.30
C LEU A 279 12.30 -0.26 -5.14
N LEU A 280 11.01 -0.05 -4.91
CA LEU A 280 10.46 0.76 -3.82
C LEU A 280 10.55 0.05 -2.46
N GLY A 281 10.81 -1.24 -2.48
CA GLY A 281 11.21 -2.05 -1.36
C GLY A 281 10.17 -3.09 -1.02
#